data_AF-A0A4P5XY61-F1
#
_entry.id   AF-A0A4P5XY61-F1
#
_cell.length_a   1.000
_cell.length_b   1.000
_cell.length_c   1.000
_cell.angle_alpha   90.00
_cell.angle_beta   90.00
_cell.angle_gamma   90.00
#
_symmetry.space_group_name_H-M   'P 1'
#
loop_
_entity.id
_entity.type
_entity.pdbx_description
1 polymer ?
#
loop_
_entity_poly.entity_id
_entity_poly.type
_entity_poly.pdbx_seq_one_letter_code
_entity_poly.pdbx_strand_id
1 'polypeptide(L)'
;MLVNDKLKMNMPDLQADPLINNITVSGSVWIKIGEGTTSGSQAAQFAAQGYLVVALLKAQDHQPHKDGTPYHHGHLAIVLPDIPPAGSFPYVVSGSIVAEGQSDGSKRVRGVWRGIDAPNVKYYRTAKTYDLLKPSTAGR
;
A
#
# COMPACT_ATOMS: atom_id res chain seq x y z
N MET A 1 -0.19 -3.52 25.16
CA MET A 1 0.56 -2.25 24.93
C MET A 1 0.07 -1.70 23.60
N LEU A 2 -0.80 -0.69 23.62
CA LEU A 2 -1.50 -0.19 22.42
C LEU A 2 -0.55 0.68 21.59
N VAL A 3 -0.02 0.14 20.51
CA VAL A 3 0.74 0.89 19.50
C VAL A 3 -0.26 1.57 18.55
N ASN A 4 -1.07 2.54 19.00
CA ASN A 4 -2.19 3.00 18.14
C ASN A 4 -2.68 4.45 18.30
N ASP A 5 -1.82 5.44 18.57
CA ASP A 5 -2.26 6.85 18.66
C ASP A 5 -1.65 7.81 17.64
N LYS A 6 -0.74 7.37 16.77
CA LYS A 6 -0.02 8.33 15.90
C LYS A 6 -0.93 9.04 14.89
N LEU A 7 -1.86 8.32 14.26
CA LEU A 7 -2.79 8.89 13.27
C LEU A 7 -4.23 9.01 13.79
N LYS A 8 -4.51 8.54 15.01
CA LYS A 8 -5.87 8.43 15.60
C LYS A 8 -6.88 7.81 14.63
N MET A 9 -6.42 6.82 13.86
CA MET A 9 -7.23 6.10 12.89
C MET A 9 -7.62 4.75 13.50
N ASN A 10 -8.92 4.50 13.64
CA ASN A 10 -9.41 3.21 14.07
C ASN A 10 -9.34 2.24 12.88
N MET A 11 -8.28 1.43 12.85
CA MET A 11 -8.16 0.31 11.93
C MET A 11 -8.46 -0.98 12.69
N PRO A 12 -9.33 -1.87 12.16
CA PRO A 12 -9.62 -3.12 12.81
C PRO A 12 -8.39 -4.04 12.75
N ASP A 13 -8.14 -4.79 13.83
CA ASP A 13 -7.08 -5.80 13.88
C ASP A 13 -7.53 -7.05 13.13
N LEU A 14 -7.19 -7.11 11.85
CA LEU A 14 -7.63 -8.15 10.91
C LEU A 14 -6.47 -8.60 10.05
N GLN A 15 -6.54 -9.86 9.59
CA GLN A 15 -5.66 -10.34 8.53
C GLN A 15 -5.85 -9.54 7.23
N ALA A 16 -4.87 -9.63 6.33
CA ALA A 16 -4.78 -8.77 5.15
C ALA A 16 -6.06 -8.76 4.29
N ASP A 17 -6.59 -9.90 3.88
CA ASP A 17 -7.76 -9.96 3.00
C ASP A 17 -9.04 -9.33 3.62
N PRO A 18 -9.43 -9.68 4.87
CA PRO A 18 -10.53 -8.99 5.56
C PRO A 18 -10.26 -7.49 5.78
N LEU A 19 -9.03 -7.08 6.03
CA LEU A 19 -8.68 -5.66 6.15
C LEU A 19 -8.83 -4.94 4.81
N ILE A 20 -8.40 -5.56 3.71
CA ILE A 20 -8.59 -5.05 2.36
C ILE A 20 -10.09 -4.95 2.04
N ASN A 21 -10.93 -5.91 2.44
CA ASN A 21 -12.39 -5.80 2.29
C ASN A 21 -12.93 -4.54 2.98
N ASN A 22 -12.48 -4.26 4.21
CA ASN A 22 -12.88 -3.05 4.95
C ASN A 22 -12.41 -1.76 4.27
N ILE A 23 -11.25 -1.76 3.63
CA ILE A 23 -10.74 -0.59 2.87
C ILE A 23 -11.55 -0.40 1.58
N THR A 24 -11.88 -1.49 0.90
CA THR A 24 -12.44 -1.47 -0.46
C THR A 24 -13.97 -1.44 -0.53
N VAL A 25 -14.67 -1.60 0.60
CA VAL A 25 -16.15 -1.57 0.65
C VAL A 25 -16.71 -0.20 0.28
N SER A 26 -17.84 -0.19 -0.43
CA SER A 26 -18.59 1.04 -0.73
C SER A 26 -18.97 1.79 0.55
N GLY A 27 -18.69 3.09 0.59
CA GLY A 27 -18.93 3.93 1.77
C GLY A 27 -17.78 3.95 2.78
N SER A 28 -16.65 3.30 2.49
CA SER A 28 -15.44 3.45 3.31
C SER A 28 -14.88 4.88 3.22
N VAL A 29 -14.08 5.28 4.21
CA VAL A 29 -13.34 6.56 4.20
C VAL A 29 -12.17 6.57 3.22
N TRP A 30 -11.97 5.48 2.47
CA TRP A 30 -10.87 5.30 1.54
C TRP A 30 -11.32 5.59 0.11
N ILE A 31 -10.51 6.36 -0.59
CA ILE A 31 -10.74 6.76 -1.98
C ILE A 31 -9.77 5.98 -2.86
N LYS A 32 -10.29 5.22 -3.81
CA LYS A 32 -9.48 4.50 -4.80
C LYS A 32 -8.75 5.51 -5.69
N ILE A 33 -7.45 5.31 -5.87
CA ILE A 33 -6.61 6.08 -6.80
C ILE A 33 -6.53 5.35 -8.15
N GLY A 34 -6.33 4.03 -8.13
CA GLY A 34 -6.21 3.19 -9.32
C GLY A 34 -5.24 2.04 -9.09
N GLU A 35 -4.55 1.58 -10.12
CA GLU A 35 -3.60 0.45 -10.08
C GLU A 35 -2.43 0.64 -11.06
N GLY A 36 -1.40 -0.19 -10.96
CA GLY A 36 -0.23 -0.14 -11.85
C GLY A 36 0.70 1.06 -11.61
N THR A 37 1.57 1.35 -12.58
CA THR A 37 2.63 2.37 -12.42
C THR A 37 2.09 3.80 -12.51
N THR A 38 1.12 4.08 -13.40
CA THR A 38 0.52 5.40 -13.56
C THR A 38 -0.16 5.87 -12.26
N SER A 39 -1.04 5.05 -11.69
CA SER A 39 -1.68 5.37 -10.40
C SER A 39 -0.69 5.26 -9.24
N GLY A 40 0.38 4.47 -9.37
CA GLY A 40 1.46 4.42 -8.39
C GLY A 40 2.19 5.75 -8.22
N SER A 41 2.48 6.46 -9.31
CA SER A 41 3.04 7.81 -9.24
C SER A 41 2.08 8.80 -8.57
N GLN A 42 0.79 8.73 -8.90
CA GLN A 42 -0.24 9.56 -8.25
C GLN A 42 -0.39 9.22 -6.76
N ALA A 43 -0.24 7.95 -6.38
CA ALA A 43 -0.26 7.50 -4.99
C ALA A 43 0.90 8.11 -4.18
N ALA A 44 2.13 8.12 -4.73
CA ALA A 44 3.26 8.78 -4.10
C ALA A 44 3.05 10.30 -3.96
N GLN A 45 2.44 10.96 -4.95
CA GLN A 45 2.09 12.38 -4.86
C GLN A 45 1.07 12.67 -3.75
N PHE A 46 0.05 11.81 -3.57
CA PHE A 46 -0.87 11.94 -2.45
C PHE A 46 -0.17 11.68 -1.11
N ALA A 47 0.73 10.71 -1.03
CA ALA A 47 1.53 10.49 0.17
C ALA A 47 2.38 11.73 0.51
N ALA A 48 2.98 12.39 -0.49
CA ALA A 48 3.73 13.64 -0.32
C ALA A 48 2.88 14.82 0.17
N GLN A 49 1.56 14.80 -0.07
CA GLN A 49 0.62 15.80 0.44
C GLN A 49 0.13 15.48 1.87
N GLY A 50 0.61 14.38 2.46
CA GLY A 50 0.25 13.94 3.80
C GLY A 50 -1.02 13.07 3.86
N TYR A 51 -1.49 12.52 2.73
CA TYR A 51 -2.50 11.47 2.79
C TYR A 51 -1.87 10.16 3.28
N LEU A 52 -2.61 9.38 4.08
CA LEU A 52 -2.25 7.99 4.27
C LEU A 52 -2.65 7.23 3.00
N VAL A 53 -1.65 6.64 2.34
CA VAL A 53 -1.84 5.92 1.07
C VAL A 53 -1.38 4.49 1.25
N VAL A 54 -2.21 3.54 0.80
CA VAL A 54 -1.94 2.12 0.88
C VAL A 54 -1.93 1.50 -0.51
N ALA A 55 -1.01 0.56 -0.71
CA ALA A 55 -0.96 -0.36 -1.84
C ALA A 55 -1.45 -1.72 -1.37
N LEU A 56 -2.36 -2.35 -2.09
CA LEU A 56 -2.97 -3.61 -1.67
C LEU A 56 -3.30 -4.56 -2.82
N LEU A 57 -3.27 -5.86 -2.52
CA LEU A 57 -3.71 -6.94 -3.41
C LEU A 57 -4.25 -8.09 -2.56
N LYS A 58 -5.45 -8.58 -2.87
CA LYS A 58 -6.03 -9.74 -2.16
C LYS A 58 -5.38 -11.03 -2.64
N ALA A 59 -5.41 -12.07 -1.81
CA ALA A 59 -4.88 -13.39 -2.17
C ALA A 59 -5.40 -13.88 -3.53
N GLN A 60 -6.72 -13.84 -3.71
CA GLN A 60 -7.39 -14.28 -4.93
C GLN A 60 -7.07 -13.45 -6.19
N ASP A 61 -6.53 -12.24 -6.03
CA ASP A 61 -6.19 -11.35 -7.14
C ASP A 61 -4.73 -11.54 -7.60
N HIS A 62 -3.95 -12.39 -6.92
CA HIS A 62 -2.64 -12.82 -7.37
C HIS A 62 -2.75 -13.78 -8.55
N GLN A 63 -1.77 -13.76 -9.44
CA GLN A 63 -1.58 -14.83 -10.40
C GLN A 63 -1.23 -16.13 -9.64
N PRO A 64 -1.73 -17.31 -10.04
CA PRO A 64 -1.30 -18.56 -9.41
C PRO A 64 0.22 -18.74 -9.46
N HIS A 65 0.75 -19.58 -8.57
CA HIS A 65 2.11 -20.07 -8.73
C HIS A 65 2.23 -20.92 -10.00
N LYS A 66 3.45 -21.15 -10.50
CA LYS A 66 3.68 -21.91 -11.75
C LYS A 66 3.16 -23.36 -11.66
N ASP A 67 3.08 -23.90 -10.46
CA ASP A 67 2.54 -25.21 -10.11
C ASP A 67 1.00 -25.21 -9.94
N GLY A 68 0.34 -24.06 -10.14
CA GLY A 68 -1.10 -23.89 -9.96
C GLY A 68 -1.53 -23.63 -8.52
N THR A 69 -0.61 -23.59 -7.55
CA THR A 69 -0.97 -23.34 -6.15
C THR A 69 -1.52 -21.92 -6.00
N PRO A 70 -2.70 -21.73 -5.35
CA PRO A 70 -3.26 -20.40 -5.11
C PRO A 70 -2.53 -19.68 -3.99
N TYR A 71 -2.64 -18.35 -3.98
CA TYR A 71 -2.25 -17.54 -2.82
C TYR A 71 -3.31 -17.66 -1.73
N HIS A 72 -2.87 -17.74 -0.47
CA HIS A 72 -3.75 -17.83 0.70
C HIS A 72 -3.85 -16.52 1.48
N HIS A 73 -2.97 -15.56 1.21
CA HIS A 73 -2.92 -14.29 1.91
C HIS A 73 -2.73 -13.15 0.92
N GLY A 74 -3.56 -12.12 1.02
CA GLY A 74 -3.27 -10.84 0.41
C GLY A 74 -2.17 -10.11 1.15
N HIS A 75 -1.88 -8.91 0.67
CA HIS A 75 -0.85 -8.07 1.23
C HIS A 75 -1.23 -6.60 1.16
N LEU A 76 -0.72 -5.83 2.11
CA LEU A 76 -0.89 -4.39 2.16
C LEU A 76 0.42 -3.74 2.58
N ALA A 77 0.73 -2.61 1.94
CA ALA A 77 1.89 -1.79 2.24
C ALA A 77 1.49 -0.31 2.29
N ILE A 78 2.22 0.49 3.04
CA ILE A 78 2.06 1.95 3.07
C ILE A 78 2.94 2.54 1.97
N VAL A 79 2.37 3.41 1.14
CA VAL A 79 3.10 4.11 0.07
C VAL A 79 3.88 5.30 0.64
N LEU A 80 5.14 5.42 0.25
CA LEU A 80 6.02 6.51 0.65
C LEU A 80 5.88 7.74 -0.28
N PRO A 81 6.20 8.95 0.22
CA PRO A 81 6.03 10.21 -0.52
C PRO A 81 7.05 10.42 -1.66
N ASP A 82 8.07 9.57 -1.78
CA ASP A 82 9.07 9.71 -2.83
C ASP A 82 8.49 9.33 -4.19
N ILE A 83 8.36 10.35 -5.06
CA ILE A 83 7.84 10.18 -6.42
C ILE A 83 8.79 9.27 -7.21
N PRO A 84 8.29 8.12 -7.71
CA PRO A 84 9.13 7.19 -8.45
C PRO A 84 9.48 7.75 -9.83
N PRO A 85 10.59 7.27 -10.46
CA PRO A 85 10.87 7.53 -11.87
C PRO A 85 9.67 7.18 -12.77
N ALA A 86 9.54 7.88 -13.90
CA ALA A 86 8.47 7.64 -14.86
C ALA A 86 8.37 6.15 -15.26
N GLY A 87 7.14 5.63 -15.30
CA GLY A 87 6.90 4.22 -15.65
C GLY A 87 7.30 3.20 -14.57
N SER A 88 7.53 3.63 -13.32
CA SER A 88 7.92 2.73 -12.23
C SER A 88 6.98 2.79 -11.02
N PHE A 89 7.05 1.76 -10.20
CA PHE A 89 6.22 1.63 -9.01
C PHE A 89 6.75 2.46 -7.83
N PRO A 90 5.89 2.94 -6.91
CA PRO A 90 6.32 3.72 -5.75
C PRO A 90 7.06 2.85 -4.72
N TYR A 91 7.85 3.51 -3.87
CA TYR A 91 8.44 2.90 -2.68
C TYR A 91 7.38 2.70 -1.59
N VAL A 92 7.56 1.65 -0.78
CA VAL A 92 6.59 1.25 0.23
C VAL A 92 7.25 0.78 1.52
N VAL A 93 6.52 0.86 2.63
CA VAL A 93 6.85 0.20 3.90
C VAL A 93 5.82 -0.90 4.17
N SER A 94 6.28 -2.10 4.49
CA SER A 94 5.43 -3.26 4.78
C SER A 94 6.09 -4.22 5.76
N GLY A 95 5.27 -4.80 6.64
CA GLY A 95 5.58 -6.05 7.32
C GLY A 95 5.01 -7.23 6.55
N SER A 96 5.56 -8.43 6.74
CA SER A 96 5.08 -9.66 6.11
C SER A 96 5.53 -10.88 6.92
N ILE A 97 4.79 -11.98 6.82
CA ILE A 97 5.21 -13.29 7.36
C ILE A 97 6.36 -13.92 6.54
N VAL A 98 6.59 -13.43 5.32
CA VAL A 98 7.71 -13.84 4.45
C VAL A 98 8.66 -12.67 4.22
N ALA A 99 9.97 -12.91 4.26
CA ALA A 99 10.99 -11.86 4.20
C ALA A 99 10.95 -11.05 2.89
N GLU A 100 10.60 -11.70 1.79
CA GLU A 100 10.51 -11.08 0.47
C GLU A 100 9.45 -9.98 0.44
N GLY A 101 8.35 -10.17 1.18
CA GLY A 101 7.24 -9.20 1.29
C GLY A 101 7.47 -8.07 2.30
N GLN A 102 8.60 -8.07 3.03
CA GLN A 102 8.93 -7.00 3.97
C GLN A 102 9.64 -5.85 3.26
N SER A 103 9.34 -4.61 3.66
CA SER A 103 10.04 -3.41 3.22
C SER A 103 10.10 -2.38 4.35
N ASP A 104 11.30 -1.87 4.61
CA ASP A 104 11.56 -0.72 5.50
C ASP A 104 11.52 0.63 4.76
N GLY A 105 11.09 0.61 3.48
CA GLY A 105 11.13 1.76 2.58
C GLY A 105 12.12 1.58 1.43
N SER A 106 13.03 0.61 1.53
CA SER A 106 14.02 0.32 0.48
C SER A 106 13.42 -0.31 -0.78
N LYS A 107 12.26 -0.98 -0.69
CA LYS A 107 11.63 -1.68 -1.82
C LYS A 107 10.48 -0.88 -2.42
N ARG A 108 10.35 -1.01 -3.75
CA ARG A 108 9.16 -0.61 -4.50
C ARG A 108 8.10 -1.71 -4.46
N VAL A 109 6.88 -1.41 -4.89
CA VAL A 109 5.80 -2.41 -5.02
C VAL A 109 6.28 -3.68 -5.74
N ARG A 110 7.06 -3.57 -6.83
CA ARG A 110 7.62 -4.73 -7.57
C ARG A 110 8.66 -5.54 -6.79
N GLY A 111 9.24 -4.99 -5.72
CA GLY A 111 10.14 -5.70 -4.82
C GLY A 111 9.41 -6.42 -3.67
N VAL A 112 8.16 -6.06 -3.42
CA VAL A 112 7.30 -6.64 -2.36
C VAL A 112 6.31 -7.65 -2.94
N TRP A 113 5.67 -7.29 -4.05
CA TRP A 113 4.85 -8.17 -4.87
C TRP A 113 5.67 -8.70 -6.04
N ARG A 114 5.39 -9.94 -6.48
CA ARG A 114 6.03 -10.50 -7.68
C ARG A 114 5.79 -9.58 -8.87
N GLY A 115 6.73 -9.59 -9.82
CA GLY A 115 6.64 -8.74 -11.01
C GLY A 115 5.38 -8.92 -11.85
N ILE A 116 4.77 -10.11 -11.83
CA ILE A 116 3.52 -10.39 -12.54
C ILE A 116 2.27 -9.91 -11.78
N ASP A 117 2.36 -9.75 -10.47
CA ASP A 117 1.26 -9.28 -9.61
C ASP A 117 1.30 -7.77 -9.41
N ALA A 118 2.49 -7.16 -9.42
CA ALA A 118 2.69 -5.74 -9.17
C ALA A 118 1.79 -4.81 -10.04
N PRO A 119 1.53 -5.10 -11.33
CA PRO A 119 0.58 -4.32 -12.13
C PRO A 119 -0.85 -4.30 -11.57
N ASN A 120 -1.27 -5.36 -10.87
CA ASN A 120 -2.63 -5.51 -10.32
C ASN A 120 -2.77 -4.88 -8.93
N VAL A 121 -1.68 -4.38 -8.33
CA VAL A 121 -1.70 -3.73 -7.02
C VAL A 121 -2.50 -2.44 -7.11
N LYS A 122 -3.53 -2.34 -6.25
CA LYS A 122 -4.45 -1.21 -6.20
C LYS A 122 -4.02 -0.23 -5.12
N TYR A 123 -4.21 1.05 -5.37
CA TYR A 123 -3.88 2.13 -4.45
C TYR A 123 -5.13 2.82 -3.93
N TYR A 124 -5.14 3.08 -2.63
CA TYR A 124 -6.20 3.80 -1.93
C TYR A 124 -5.58 4.85 -1.01
N ARG A 125 -6.27 5.98 -0.84
CA ARG A 125 -5.90 6.99 0.16
C ARG A 125 -7.03 7.26 1.12
N THR A 126 -6.72 7.83 2.27
CA THR A 126 -7.74 8.42 3.15
C THR A 126 -8.39 9.65 2.50
N ALA A 127 -9.63 9.96 2.92
CA ALA A 127 -10.33 11.16 2.47
C ALA A 127 -9.65 12.46 2.92
N LYS A 128 -9.03 12.46 4.11
CA LYS A 128 -8.31 13.60 4.70
C LYS A 128 -6.79 13.36 4.75
N THR A 129 -6.04 14.45 4.85
CA THR A 129 -4.61 14.45 5.13
C THR A 129 -4.34 14.36 6.63
N TYR A 130 -3.09 14.03 6.99
CA TYR A 130 -2.57 13.98 8.34
C TYR A 130 -1.27 14.77 8.39
N ASP A 131 -1.17 15.75 9.28
CA ASP A 131 0.03 16.61 9.36
C ASP A 131 1.30 15.82 9.69
N LEU A 132 1.18 14.74 10.48
CA LEU A 132 2.29 13.84 10.80
C LEU A 132 2.90 13.16 9.57
N LEU A 133 2.14 13.02 8.48
CA LEU A 133 2.58 12.36 7.25
C LEU A 133 3.12 13.33 6.21
N LYS A 134 3.02 14.65 6.44
CA LYS A 134 3.61 15.64 5.54
C LYS A 134 5.13 15.54 5.66
N PRO A 135 5.86 15.41 4.54
CA PRO A 135 7.32 15.45 4.57
C PRO A 135 7.81 16.72 5.27
N SER A 136 8.79 16.61 6.16
CA SER A 136 9.37 17.79 6.80
C SER A 136 9.98 18.69 5.74
N THR A 137 9.63 19.98 5.74
CA THR A 137 10.23 21.01 4.87
C THR A 137 11.70 21.31 5.22
N ALA A 138 12.23 20.70 6.28
CA ALA A 138 13.62 20.82 6.68
C ALA A 138 14.53 19.95 5.78
N GLY A 139 15.07 20.57 4.73
CA GLY A 139 16.30 20.16 4.06
C GLY A 139 16.18 19.09 2.97
N ARG A 140 16.02 19.54 1.72
CA ARG A 140 16.72 18.95 0.58
C ARG A 140 17.87 19.89 0.20
#